data_AF-A0A7R8V1V5-F1
#
_entry.id   AF-A0A7R8V1V5-F1
#
_cell.length_a   1.000
_cell.length_b   1.000
_cell.length_c   1.000
_cell.angle_alpha   90.00
_cell.angle_beta   90.00
_cell.angle_gamma   90.00
#
_symmetry.space_group_name_H-M   'P 1'
#
loop_
_entity.id
_entity.type
_entity.pdbx_description
1 polymer ?
#
loop_
_entity_poly.entity_id
_entity_poly.type
_entity_poly.pdbx_seq_one_letter_code
_entity_poly.pdbx_strand_id
1 'polypeptide(L)' 'LSGYCARVLVKRNIKIIAECLTDELINAAKGSSNSYAIKKKDELERVAKSNR' A
#
# COMPACT_ATOMS: atom_id res chain seq x y z
N LEU A 1 -8.42 -9.32 9.45
CA LEU A 1 -7.12 -9.58 8.78
C LEU A 1 -6.82 -8.63 7.60
N SER A 2 -7.64 -7.62 7.26
CA SER A 2 -7.57 -6.92 5.95
C SER A 2 -6.69 -5.66 5.86
N GLY A 3 -5.71 -5.43 6.74
CA GLY A 3 -4.93 -4.17 6.67
C GLY A 3 -3.61 -4.11 7.43
N TYR A 4 -3.16 -5.20 8.04
CA TYR A 4 -1.99 -5.22 8.92
C TYR A 4 -0.81 -6.05 8.40
N CYS A 5 -0.82 -6.54 7.16
CA CYS A 5 0.25 -7.42 6.68
C CYS A 5 1.62 -6.73 6.51
N ALA A 6 1.68 -5.41 6.35
CA ALA A 6 2.90 -4.76 5.84
C ALA A 6 3.98 -4.37 6.88
N ARG A 7 3.87 -4.68 8.18
CA ARG A 7 4.95 -4.29 9.12
C ARG A 7 5.41 -5.31 10.15
N VAL A 8 4.55 -6.26 10.55
CA VAL A 8 4.88 -7.18 11.65
C VAL A 8 5.14 -8.63 11.19
N LEU A 9 4.43 -9.10 10.16
CA LEU A 9 4.47 -10.51 9.74
C LEU A 9 5.46 -10.82 8.59
N VAL A 10 5.83 -9.80 7.82
CA VAL A 10 6.62 -9.90 6.58
C VAL A 10 8.13 -10.16 6.80
N LYS A 11 8.63 -10.13 8.04
CA LYS A 11 10.09 -10.17 8.26
C LYS A 11 10.75 -11.55 8.08
N ARG A 12 10.00 -12.66 7.98
CA ARG A 12 10.60 -14.01 8.02
C ARG A 12 9.95 -15.12 7.18
N ASN A 13 8.88 -14.88 6.40
CA ASN A 13 8.21 -15.93 5.62
C ASN A 13 7.96 -15.51 4.15
N ILE A 14 8.63 -16.17 3.21
CA ILE A 14 8.60 -15.87 1.77
C ILE A 14 7.18 -15.99 1.18
N LYS A 15 6.37 -16.96 1.63
CA LYS A 15 5.00 -17.15 1.12
C LYS A 15 4.11 -15.94 1.47
N ILE A 16 4.23 -15.45 2.71
CA ILE A 16 3.46 -14.29 3.19
C ILE A 16 3.89 -13.01 2.47
N ILE A 17 5.18 -12.88 2.13
CA ILE A 17 5.69 -11.75 1.35
C ILE A 17 5.06 -11.76 -0.04
N ALA A 18 5.02 -12.90 -0.72
CA ALA A 18 4.42 -13.01 -2.06
C ALA A 18 2.92 -12.67 -2.06
N GLU A 19 2.17 -13.17 -1.09
CA GLU A 19 0.73 -12.86 -0.93
C GLU A 19 0.51 -11.36 -0.67
N CYS A 20 1.24 -10.78 0.29
CA CYS A 20 1.14 -9.35 0.61
C CYS A 20 1.53 -8.44 -0.57
N LEU A 21 2.54 -8.82 -1.35
CA LEU A 21 2.95 -8.08 -2.55
C LEU A 21 1.91 -8.16 -3.64
N THR A 22 1.32 -9.34 -3.86
CA THR A 22 0.28 -9.53 -4.88
C THR A 22 -0.97 -8.73 -4.54
N ASP A 23 -1.40 -8.76 -3.28
CA ASP A 23 -2.53 -7.97 -2.80
C ASP A 23 -2.28 -6.46 -2.94
N GLU A 24 -1.06 -6.00 -2.61
CA GLU A 24 -0.68 -4.61 -2.78
C GLU A 24 -0.67 -4.19 -4.26
N LEU A 25 -0.12 -5.02 -5.15
CA LEU A 25 -0.12 -4.77 -6.59
C LEU A 25 -1.55 -4.71 -7.17
N ILE A 26 -2.43 -5.62 -6.77
CA ILE A 26 -3.83 -5.63 -7.20
C ILE A 26 -4.56 -4.38 -6.70
N ASN A 27 -4.37 -4.00 -5.44
CA ASN A 27 -4.99 -2.80 -4.87
C ASN A 27 -4.46 -1.52 -5.51
N ALA A 28 -3.16 -1.45 -5.80
CA ALA A 28 -2.55 -0.33 -6.51
C ALA A 28 -3.09 -0.21 -7.94
N ALA A 29 -3.17 -1.34 -8.68
CA ALA A 29 -3.71 -1.38 -10.03
C ALA A 29 -5.19 -0.97 -10.09
N LYS A 30 -5.97 -1.30 -9.05
CA LYS A 30 -7.37 -0.87 -8.91
C LYS A 30 -7.54 0.58 -8.45
N GLY A 31 -6.46 1.31 -8.17
CA GLY A 31 -6.52 2.64 -7.57
C GLY A 31 -7.19 2.65 -6.19
N SER A 32 -7.19 1.50 -5.51
CA SER A 32 -7.85 1.34 -4.23
C SER A 32 -7.12 2.15 -3.17
N SER A 33 -7.87 2.93 -2.38
CA SER A 33 -7.36 3.64 -1.22
C SER A 33 -6.80 2.72 -0.14
N ASN A 34 -6.93 1.39 -0.26
CA ASN A 34 -6.28 0.44 0.63
C ASN A 34 -4.81 0.23 0.30
N SER A 35 -4.36 0.57 -0.91
CA SER A 35 -2.95 0.50 -1.30
C SER A 35 -2.14 1.58 -0.59
N TYR A 36 -0.98 1.18 -0.09
CA TYR A 36 0.02 2.10 0.47
C TYR A 36 0.51 3.10 -0.58
N ALA A 37 0.77 2.63 -1.80
CA ALA A 37 1.25 3.46 -2.90
C ALA A 37 0.25 4.57 -3.27
N ILE A 38 -1.04 4.22 -3.37
CA ILE A 38 -2.11 5.18 -3.69
C ILE A 38 -2.24 6.23 -2.57
N LYS A 39 -2.30 5.80 -1.30
CA LYS A 39 -2.36 6.73 -0.15
C LYS A 39 -1.21 7.73 -0.16
N LYS A 40 0.01 7.28 -0.46
CA LYS A 40 1.19 8.14 -0.50
C LYS A 40 1.17 9.10 -1.68
N LYS A 41 0.70 8.65 -2.85
CA LYS A 41 0.50 9.53 -4.01
C LYS A 41 -0.50 10.64 -3.70
N ASP A 42 -1.66 10.29 -3.15
CA ASP A 42 -2.73 11.25 -2.86
C ASP A 42 -2.31 12.26 -1.77
N GLU A 43 -1.55 11.80 -0.77
CA GLU A 43 -0.96 12.67 0.25
C GLU A 43 -0.02 13.71 -0.37
N LEU A 44 0.87 13.28 -1.27
CA LEU A 44 1.81 14.17 -1.97
C LEU A 44 1.08 15.15 -2.89
N GLU A 45 0.09 14.70 -3.65
CA GLU A 45 -0.72 15.55 -4.52
C GLU A 45 -1.50 16.61 -3.72
N ARG A 46 -2.03 16.24 -2.54
CA ARG A 46 -2.71 17.18 -1.65
C ARG A 46 -1.76 18.25 -1.11
N VAL A 47 -0.55 17.84 -0.67
CA VAL A 47 0.47 18.79 -0.20
C VAL A 47 0.89 19.74 -1.33
N ALA A 48 1.11 19.21 -2.53
CA ALA A 48 1.47 20.01 -3.70
C ALA A 48 0.40 21.04 -4.07
N LYS A 49 -0.89 20.68 -3.98
CA LYS A 49 -2.01 21.61 -4.23
C LYS A 49 -2.15 22.68 -3.15
N SER A 50 -1.79 22.38 -1.90
CA SER A 50 -1.91 23.31 -0.78
C SER A 50 -0.77 24.33 -0.68
N ASN A 51 0.35 24.09 -1.37
CA ASN A 51 1.55 24.94 -1.34
C ASN A 51 1.64 25.91 -2.54
N ARG A 52 0.49 26.23 -3.14
CA ARG A 52 0.37 27.13 -4.30
C ARG A 52 -0.57 28.28 -3.97
#